data_AF-A0A484NTB7-F1
#
_entry.id   AF-A0A484NTB7-F1
#
_cell.length_a   1.000
_cell.length_b   1.000
_cell.length_c   1.000
_cell.angle_alpha   90.00
_cell.angle_beta   90.00
_cell.angle_gamma   90.00
#
_symmetry.space_group_name_H-M   'P 1'
#
loop_
_entity.id
_entity.type
_entity.pdbx_description
1 polymer ?
#
loop_
_entity_poly.entity_id
_entity_poly.type
_entity_poly.pdbx_seq_one_letter_code
_entity_poly.pdbx_strand_id
1 'polypeptide(L)'
;MLKKLAAVAAMAVGLAGCATDIAPQGGRAITDSFEVAVDYQEAWRRADEQMRQCLRGENGHSVRGGVDSTARTAVAEVVTRFSTSPLVQANIQARDGKRSAVSLAAWNVGVWNEEGLAALRESIEFGTPTCRAYMPKPKADPRRGR
;
A
#
# COMPACT_ATOMS: atom_id res chain seq x y z
N MET A 1 2.01 -50.71 16.84
CA MET A 1 3.10 -49.92 16.24
C MET A 1 2.73 -49.60 14.79
N LEU A 2 2.31 -48.38 14.47
CA LEU A 2 2.21 -47.92 13.08
C LEU A 2 2.59 -46.43 13.02
N LYS A 3 3.51 -46.14 12.10
CA LYS A 3 4.29 -44.91 11.94
C LYS A 3 3.44 -43.75 11.40
N LYS A 4 3.78 -42.55 11.87
CA LYS A 4 3.82 -41.21 11.22
C LYS A 4 3.04 -41.05 9.91
N LEU A 5 2.35 -39.91 9.76
CA LEU A 5 2.59 -38.93 8.68
C LEU A 5 1.80 -37.64 8.94
N ALA A 6 2.54 -36.54 8.99
CA ALA A 6 2.04 -35.18 9.05
C ALA A 6 1.45 -34.78 7.69
N ALA A 7 0.34 -34.05 7.72
CA ALA A 7 -0.17 -33.31 6.58
C ALA A 7 -0.60 -31.92 7.06
N VAL A 8 0.36 -30.99 7.12
CA VAL A 8 0.06 -29.56 7.26
C VAL A 8 -0.45 -29.10 5.91
N ALA A 9 -1.77 -28.98 5.79
CA ALA A 9 -2.41 -28.48 4.58
C ALA A 9 -2.05 -27.00 4.40
N ALA A 10 -1.26 -26.71 3.37
CA ALA A 10 -0.93 -25.36 2.94
C ALA A 10 -2.17 -24.70 2.33
N MET A 11 -2.73 -23.72 3.04
CA MET A 11 -3.67 -22.75 2.45
C MET A 11 -2.89 -21.62 1.81
N ALA A 12 -2.54 -21.78 0.53
CA ALA A 12 -2.12 -20.68 -0.32
C ALA A 12 -3.37 -20.11 -1.00
N VAL A 13 -4.06 -19.20 -0.31
CA VAL A 13 -5.08 -18.35 -0.93
C VAL A 13 -4.34 -17.32 -1.76
N GLY A 14 -4.28 -17.54 -3.08
CA GLY A 14 -3.86 -16.52 -4.03
C GLY A 14 -4.86 -15.37 -3.99
N LEU A 15 -4.45 -14.23 -3.42
CA LEU A 15 -5.21 -13.00 -3.54
C LEU A 15 -5.13 -12.53 -4.99
N ALA A 16 -6.22 -12.74 -5.73
CA ALA A 16 -6.49 -12.02 -6.97
C ALA A 16 -6.34 -10.52 -6.68
N GLY A 17 -5.55 -9.83 -7.51
CA GLY A 17 -5.34 -8.40 -7.40
C GLY A 17 -6.68 -7.69 -7.42
N CYS A 18 -6.98 -6.92 -6.38
CA CYS A 18 -8.08 -5.98 -6.41
C CYS A 18 -7.81 -5.06 -7.61
N ALA A 19 -8.72 -5.04 -8.58
CA ALA A 19 -8.70 -4.08 -9.66
C ALA A 19 -8.80 -2.68 -9.04
N THR A 20 -7.67 -2.02 -8.88
CA THR A 20 -7.61 -0.64 -8.42
C THR A 20 -7.62 0.24 -9.67
N ASP A 21 -8.68 1.03 -9.86
CA ASP A 21 -8.85 2.03 -10.94
C ASP A 21 -7.90 3.24 -10.78
N ILE A 22 -6.62 2.96 -10.58
CA ILE A 22 -5.58 3.96 -10.31
C ILE A 22 -4.96 4.45 -11.62
N ALA A 23 -5.21 3.89 -12.80
CA ALA A 23 -4.62 4.42 -14.03
C ALA A 23 -5.59 5.30 -14.83
N PRO A 24 -5.17 6.50 -15.30
CA PRO A 24 -5.88 7.17 -16.37
C PRO A 24 -5.76 6.33 -17.65
N GLN A 25 -6.76 6.40 -18.52
CA GLN A 25 -6.86 5.58 -19.74
C GLN A 25 -5.53 5.55 -20.52
N GLY A 26 -4.83 4.41 -20.48
CA GLY A 26 -3.58 4.17 -21.23
C GLY A 26 -2.25 4.31 -20.47
N GLY A 27 -2.26 4.73 -19.20
CA GLY A 27 -1.05 4.77 -18.35
C GLY A 27 -0.79 3.45 -17.61
N ARG A 28 0.48 3.09 -17.35
CA ARG A 28 0.82 1.94 -16.49
C ARG A 28 0.99 2.40 -15.05
N ALA A 29 0.03 2.05 -14.18
CA ALA A 29 0.21 2.25 -12.75
C ALA A 29 1.35 1.37 -12.22
N ILE A 30 2.15 1.94 -11.31
CA ILE A 30 3.09 1.17 -10.49
C ILE A 30 2.37 0.74 -9.23
N THR A 31 2.65 -0.47 -8.76
CA THR A 31 1.96 -1.08 -7.63
C THR A 31 2.96 -1.70 -6.67
N ASP A 32 2.63 -1.73 -5.39
CA ASP A 32 3.45 -2.37 -4.37
C ASP A 32 2.59 -2.91 -3.23
N SER A 33 2.87 -4.13 -2.75
CA SER A 33 2.04 -4.81 -1.77
C SER A 33 2.87 -5.47 -0.66
N PHE A 34 2.39 -5.37 0.57
CA PHE A 34 3.10 -5.87 1.75
C PHE A 34 2.22 -6.06 2.96
N GLU A 35 2.79 -6.67 3.99
CA GLU A 35 2.20 -6.74 5.32
C GLU A 35 3.00 -5.88 6.30
N VAL A 36 2.29 -5.21 7.21
CA VAL A 36 2.88 -4.39 8.26
C VAL A 36 2.38 -4.85 9.63
N ALA A 37 3.26 -4.80 10.64
CA ALA A 37 2.99 -5.21 12.01
C ALA A 37 2.31 -4.11 12.85
N VAL A 38 1.30 -3.46 12.27
CA VAL A 38 0.39 -2.55 12.97
C VAL A 38 -1.06 -2.82 12.56
N ASP A 39 -2.00 -2.40 13.40
CA ASP A 39 -3.42 -2.46 13.05
C ASP A 39 -3.74 -1.52 11.88
N TYR A 40 -4.88 -1.77 11.24
CA TYR A 40 -5.25 -1.11 9.99
C TYR A 40 -5.55 0.38 10.15
N GLN A 41 -5.93 0.83 11.35
CA GLN A 41 -6.20 2.25 11.62
C GLN A 41 -4.88 3.01 11.78
N GLU A 42 -3.91 2.44 12.47
CA GLU A 42 -2.57 3.01 12.58
C GLU A 42 -1.85 3.01 11.24
N ALA A 43 -1.97 1.93 10.45
CA ALA A 43 -1.45 1.91 9.08
C ALA A 43 -2.06 3.03 8.22
N TRP A 44 -3.38 3.26 8.34
CA TRP A 44 -4.07 4.35 7.65
C TRP A 44 -3.59 5.72 8.11
N ARG A 45 -3.45 5.95 9.41
CA ARG A 45 -2.97 7.22 9.96
C ARG A 45 -1.59 7.58 9.39
N ARG A 46 -0.67 6.61 9.34
CA ARG A 46 0.67 6.80 8.78
C ARG A 46 0.64 7.09 7.27
N ALA A 47 -0.20 6.36 6.53
CA ALA A 47 -0.37 6.59 5.10
C ALA A 47 -0.95 7.99 4.81
N ASP A 48 -2.00 8.39 5.53
CA ASP A 48 -2.64 9.71 5.39
C ASP A 48 -1.66 10.84 5.73
N GLU A 49 -0.89 10.72 6.81
CA GLU A 49 0.14 11.69 7.19
C GLU A 49 1.21 11.86 6.10
N GLN A 50 1.77 10.75 5.61
CA GLN A 50 2.74 10.78 4.51
C GLN A 50 2.16 11.39 3.23
N MET A 51 0.91 11.06 2.89
CA MET A 51 0.26 11.62 1.72
C MET A 51 0.08 13.13 1.87
N ARG A 52 -0.34 13.61 3.04
CA ARG A 52 -0.52 15.05 3.29
C ARG A 52 0.78 15.84 3.26
N GLN A 53 1.84 15.27 3.81
CA GLN A 53 3.13 15.96 3.95
C GLN A 53 3.96 15.92 2.66
N CYS A 54 3.96 14.79 1.95
CA CYS A 54 4.93 14.54 0.88
C CYS A 54 4.31 14.27 -0.49
N LEU A 55 3.17 13.55 -0.54
CA LEU A 55 2.58 13.13 -1.81
C LEU A 55 1.41 14.00 -2.28
N ARG A 56 0.95 14.96 -1.48
CA ARG A 56 -0.07 15.92 -1.94
C ARG A 56 0.44 16.70 -3.15
N GLY A 57 1.75 16.94 -3.22
CA GLY A 57 2.36 17.74 -4.27
C GLY A 57 1.90 19.20 -4.24
N GLU A 58 2.16 19.90 -5.34
CA GLU A 58 1.72 21.28 -5.59
C GLU A 58 0.44 21.26 -6.45
N ASN A 59 -0.26 22.39 -6.60
CA ASN A 59 -1.42 22.54 -7.51
C ASN A 59 -2.81 22.07 -7.01
N GLY A 60 -3.08 22.13 -5.70
CA GLY A 60 -4.45 22.02 -5.17
C GLY A 60 -5.03 20.60 -5.20
N HIS A 61 -4.18 19.57 -5.24
CA HIS A 61 -4.57 18.19 -4.96
C HIS A 61 -5.02 18.03 -3.51
N SER A 62 -5.92 17.09 -3.26
CA SER A 62 -6.44 16.82 -1.92
C SER A 62 -6.16 15.38 -1.50
N VAL A 63 -5.93 15.20 -0.20
CA VAL A 63 -5.84 13.88 0.42
C VAL A 63 -7.21 13.54 1.00
N ARG A 64 -7.76 12.42 0.57
CA ARG A 64 -9.05 11.91 1.03
C ARG A 64 -8.92 10.44 1.42
N GLY A 65 -9.96 9.92 2.04
CA GLY A 65 -10.00 8.54 2.48
C GLY A 65 -10.68 8.42 3.84
N GLY A 66 -10.59 7.24 4.42
CA GLY A 66 -11.18 6.95 5.71
C GLY A 66 -11.01 5.51 6.13
N VAL A 67 -11.51 5.22 7.32
CA VAL A 67 -11.50 3.92 7.96
C VAL A 67 -12.92 3.37 7.96
N ASP A 68 -13.10 2.14 7.50
CA ASP A 68 -14.32 1.36 7.68
C ASP A 68 -14.09 0.33 8.80
N SER A 69 -14.72 0.59 9.95
CA SER A 69 -14.63 -0.28 11.12
C SER A 69 -15.41 -1.59 10.97
N THR A 70 -16.43 -1.62 10.11
CA THR A 70 -17.26 -2.80 9.88
C THR A 70 -16.54 -3.77 8.96
N ALA A 71 -16.00 -3.29 7.84
CA ALA A 71 -15.21 -4.08 6.90
C ALA A 71 -13.76 -4.32 7.38
N ARG A 72 -13.32 -3.60 8.42
CA ARG A 72 -11.93 -3.59 8.91
C ARG A 72 -10.94 -3.22 7.81
N THR A 73 -11.31 -2.22 7.03
CA THR A 73 -10.52 -1.69 5.91
C THR A 73 -10.26 -0.20 6.09
N ALA A 74 -9.29 0.31 5.36
CA ALA A 74 -9.06 1.73 5.25
C ALA A 74 -8.48 2.09 3.88
N VAL A 75 -8.74 3.31 3.44
CA VAL A 75 -8.24 3.84 2.17
C VAL A 75 -7.67 5.23 2.41
N ALA A 76 -6.53 5.52 1.81
CA ALA A 76 -5.97 6.87 1.70
C ALA A 76 -5.60 7.15 0.24
N GLU A 77 -5.96 8.32 -0.28
CA GLU A 77 -5.79 8.68 -1.69
C GLU A 77 -5.39 10.14 -1.84
N VAL A 78 -4.50 10.40 -2.80
CA VAL A 78 -4.29 11.74 -3.35
C VAL A 78 -5.07 11.86 -4.64
N VAL A 79 -6.00 12.80 -4.70
CA VAL A 79 -6.81 13.06 -5.89
C VAL A 79 -6.56 14.45 -6.46
N THR A 80 -6.73 14.55 -7.77
CA THR A 80 -6.73 15.86 -8.46
C THR A 80 -8.14 16.44 -8.46
N ARG A 81 -8.26 17.75 -8.68
CA ARG A 81 -9.56 18.39 -8.91
C ARG A 81 -10.24 17.92 -10.20
N PHE A 82 -9.48 17.42 -11.18
CA PHE A 82 -9.96 17.21 -12.56
C PHE A 82 -10.11 15.73 -12.95
N SER A 83 -9.64 14.80 -12.11
CA SER A 83 -9.68 13.35 -12.36
C SER A 83 -10.39 12.63 -11.23
N THR A 84 -11.21 11.64 -11.57
CA THR A 84 -11.84 10.72 -10.63
C THR A 84 -10.87 9.63 -10.15
N SER A 85 -9.84 9.31 -10.95
CA SER A 85 -8.80 8.35 -10.57
C SER A 85 -7.73 9.01 -9.68
N PRO A 86 -7.33 8.37 -8.56
CA PRO A 86 -6.35 8.92 -7.63
C PRO A 86 -4.93 8.79 -8.18
N LEU A 87 -4.10 9.81 -7.96
CA LEU A 87 -2.68 9.86 -8.36
C LEU A 87 -1.84 8.82 -7.60
N VAL A 88 -2.16 8.63 -6.32
CA VAL A 88 -1.66 7.56 -5.47
C VAL A 88 -2.78 7.11 -4.55
N GLN A 89 -2.87 5.80 -4.31
CA GLN A 89 -3.84 5.17 -3.41
C GLN A 89 -3.11 4.15 -2.53
N ALA A 90 -3.52 4.09 -1.27
CA ALA A 90 -3.19 3.04 -0.31
C ALA A 90 -4.47 2.36 0.15
N ASN A 91 -4.62 1.07 -0.18
CA ASN A 91 -5.69 0.22 0.32
C ASN A 91 -5.13 -0.64 1.45
N ILE A 92 -5.84 -0.66 2.58
CA ILE A 92 -5.38 -1.29 3.81
C ILE A 92 -6.48 -2.22 4.30
N GLN A 93 -6.12 -3.48 4.57
CA GLN A 93 -7.02 -4.51 5.06
C GLN A 93 -6.43 -5.10 6.34
N ALA A 94 -7.23 -5.16 7.41
CA ALA A 94 -6.81 -5.87 8.61
C ALA A 94 -6.60 -7.37 8.30
N ARG A 95 -5.45 -7.92 8.70
CA ARG A 95 -5.20 -9.38 8.70
C ARG A 95 -5.59 -9.99 10.02
N ASP A 96 -5.21 -9.34 11.11
CA ASP A 96 -5.61 -9.67 12.47
C ASP A 96 -5.70 -8.39 13.31
N GLY A 97 -5.65 -8.48 14.64
CA GLY A 97 -5.73 -7.32 15.53
C GLY A 97 -4.47 -6.45 15.58
N LYS A 98 -3.35 -6.89 15.00
CA LYS A 98 -2.03 -6.23 15.08
C LYS A 98 -1.26 -6.20 13.75
N ARG A 99 -1.83 -6.79 12.69
CA ARG A 99 -1.23 -6.84 11.36
C ARG A 99 -2.22 -6.42 10.29
N SER A 100 -1.68 -5.81 9.25
CA SER A 100 -2.46 -5.30 8.12
C SER A 100 -1.76 -5.63 6.81
N ALA A 101 -2.54 -5.91 5.78
CA ALA A 101 -2.08 -5.96 4.41
C ALA A 101 -2.33 -4.62 3.74
N VAL A 102 -1.32 -4.14 3.02
CA VAL A 102 -1.31 -2.85 2.34
C VAL A 102 -1.06 -3.09 0.86
N SER A 103 -1.84 -2.43 0.02
CA SER A 103 -1.68 -2.38 -1.43
C SER A 103 -1.58 -0.91 -1.83
N LEU A 104 -0.43 -0.52 -2.33
CA LEU A 104 -0.13 0.80 -2.85
C LEU A 104 -0.19 0.79 -4.36
N ALA A 105 -0.62 1.89 -4.94
CA ALA A 105 -0.44 2.11 -6.36
C ALA A 105 -0.47 3.59 -6.75
N ALA A 106 0.22 3.93 -7.84
CA ALA A 106 0.36 5.30 -8.34
C ALA A 106 0.54 5.38 -9.85
N TRP A 107 0.38 6.59 -10.39
CA TRP A 107 0.44 6.89 -11.83
C TRP A 107 1.84 6.83 -12.44
N ASN A 108 2.89 6.73 -11.62
CA ASN A 108 4.29 6.79 -12.05
C ASN A 108 4.68 8.13 -12.71
N VAL A 109 4.24 9.25 -12.12
CA VAL A 109 4.53 10.61 -12.62
C VAL A 109 4.94 11.52 -11.47
N GLY A 110 5.88 12.43 -11.71
CA GLY A 110 6.33 13.40 -10.71
C GLY A 110 6.78 12.73 -9.40
N VAL A 111 6.22 13.18 -8.27
CA VAL A 111 6.47 12.61 -6.93
C VAL A 111 5.74 11.29 -6.67
N TRP A 112 4.80 10.90 -7.53
CA TRP A 112 4.03 9.66 -7.46
C TRP A 112 4.69 8.55 -8.28
N ASN A 113 5.99 8.35 -8.06
CA ASN A 113 6.84 7.39 -8.75
C ASN A 113 7.29 6.25 -7.81
N GLU A 114 8.20 5.38 -8.25
CA GLU A 114 8.69 4.27 -7.43
C GLU A 114 9.35 4.71 -6.11
N GLU A 115 10.04 5.85 -6.10
CA GLU A 115 10.65 6.42 -4.88
C GLU A 115 9.57 6.94 -3.93
N GLY A 116 8.54 7.61 -4.47
CA GLY A 116 7.38 8.05 -3.69
C GLY A 116 6.61 6.89 -3.05
N LEU A 117 6.44 5.77 -3.77
CA LEU A 117 5.84 4.55 -3.23
C LEU A 117 6.71 3.89 -2.16
N ALA A 118 8.03 3.86 -2.37
CA ALA A 118 8.97 3.34 -1.37
C ALA A 118 8.93 4.18 -0.09
N ALA A 119 8.94 5.51 -0.21
CA ALA A 119 8.79 6.41 0.93
C ALA A 119 7.44 6.25 1.65
N LEU A 120 6.36 5.98 0.90
CA LEU A 120 5.06 5.67 1.47
C LEU A 120 5.04 4.37 2.25
N ARG A 121 5.61 3.32 1.68
CA ARG A 121 5.83 2.05 2.40
C ARG A 121 6.62 2.27 3.69
N GLU A 122 7.75 2.96 3.62
CA GLU A 122 8.61 3.21 4.78
C GLU A 122 7.87 3.98 5.88
N SER A 123 7.09 4.99 5.51
CA SER A 123 6.27 5.72 6.49
C SER A 123 5.22 4.82 7.14
N ILE A 124 4.60 3.91 6.40
CA ILE A 124 3.64 2.95 6.96
C ILE A 124 4.35 1.94 7.88
N GLU A 125 5.50 1.41 7.48
CA GLU A 125 6.28 0.43 8.25
C GLU A 125 6.83 1.03 9.55
N PHE A 126 7.43 2.22 9.47
CA PHE A 126 8.20 2.81 10.58
C PHE A 126 7.50 3.99 11.28
N GLY A 127 6.38 4.49 10.74
CA GLY A 127 5.61 5.57 11.33
C GLY A 127 6.27 6.95 11.25
N THR A 128 7.26 7.12 10.37
CA THR A 128 7.96 8.40 10.18
C THR A 128 7.78 8.88 8.74
N PRO A 129 7.08 10.01 8.51
CA PRO A 129 6.92 10.53 7.17
C PRO A 129 8.25 11.10 6.64
N THR A 130 8.61 10.71 5.43
CA THR A 130 9.81 11.17 4.74
C THR A 130 9.49 11.38 3.27
N CYS A 131 9.83 12.54 2.69
CA CYS A 131 9.46 12.83 1.30
C CYS A 131 10.38 12.17 0.27
N ARG A 132 11.34 11.38 0.73
CA ARG A 132 12.23 10.54 -0.06
C ARG A 132 12.43 9.24 0.70
N ALA A 133 12.62 8.15 -0.04
CA ALA A 133 12.97 6.87 0.54
C ALA A 133 14.41 6.94 1.07
N TYR A 134 14.60 6.70 2.37
CA TYR A 134 15.93 6.70 2.98
C TYR A 134 16.38 5.30 3.37
N MET A 135 15.46 4.34 3.49
CA MET A 135 15.83 2.94 3.71
C MET A 135 16.25 2.30 2.37
N PRO A 136 17.39 1.58 2.33
CA PRO A 136 17.72 0.77 1.17
C PRO A 136 16.62 -0.26 0.92
N LYS A 137 16.13 -0.36 -0.32
CA LYS A 137 15.19 -1.42 -0.72
C LYS A 137 15.79 -2.78 -0.29
N PRO A 138 15.01 -3.67 0.36
CA PRO A 138 15.44 -5.05 0.53
C PRO A 138 15.86 -5.60 -0.84
N LYS A 139 17.05 -6.21 -0.94
CA LYS A 139 17.51 -6.78 -2.22
C LYS A 139 16.42 -7.71 -2.74
N ALA A 140 16.01 -7.51 -4.00
CA ALA A 140 15.06 -8.40 -4.65
C ALA A 140 15.56 -9.84 -4.49
N ASP A 141 14.75 -10.72 -3.88
CA ASP A 141 15.08 -12.13 -3.82
C ASP A 141 15.02 -12.68 -5.26
N PRO A 142 16.14 -13.12 -5.85
CA PRO A 142 16.15 -13.65 -7.21
C PRO A 142 15.28 -14.91 -7.39
N ARG A 143 14.75 -15.49 -6.31
CA ARG A 143 13.81 -16.61 -6.35
C ARG A 143 12.34 -16.19 -6.44
N ARG A 144 12.01 -14.91 -6.30
CA ARG A 144 10.62 -14.39 -6.32
C ARG A 144 10.10 -14.12 -7.75
N GLY A 145 10.52 -14.92 -8.72
CA GLY A 145 10.20 -14.73 -10.15
C GLY A 145 10.39 -15.96 -11.02
N ARG A 146 10.40 -17.17 -10.43
CA ARG A 146 10.43 -18.42 -11.19
C ARG A 146 9.29 -19.33 -10.77
#